data_AF-A0A2W4JFS9-F1
#
_entry.id   AF-A0A2W4JFS9-F1
#
_cell.length_a   1.000
_cell.length_b   1.000
_cell.length_c   1.000
_cell.angle_alpha   90.00
_cell.angle_beta   90.00
_cell.angle_gamma   90.00
#
_symmetry.space_group_name_H-M   'P 1'
#
loop_
_entity.id
_entity.type
_entity.pdbx_description
1 polymer ?
#
loop_
_entity_poly.entity_id
_entity_poly.type
_entity_poly.pdbx_seq_one_letter_code
_entity_poly.pdbx_strand_id
1 'polypeptide(L)'
;MRFDVVAAGHKLMMLGWGVLAFVVVVGGLLLLLDTVPNWFARRADRRLAAASATTAPATASAIPAASAGRRRRFRRGEAVFAVFFLLPAVLLLFIGLVVPTIRTIVLSLMDGQSERWVGFDNYVWMFSQDESLLVLRNTLIWVILVPLLATSVGLIYAVLVDRARFESLAKALIFMPTAISFVGAGIIWKFVYAYRSAEQEQIGLL
;
A
#
# COMPACT_ATOMS: atom_id res chain seq x y z
N MET A 1 15.28 -33.21 -16.22
CA MET A 1 14.20 -32.59 -15.41
C MET A 1 12.94 -32.56 -16.26
N ARG A 2 12.00 -33.46 -16.00
CA ARG A 2 10.73 -33.55 -16.74
C ARG A 2 9.79 -32.55 -16.08
N PHE A 3 9.61 -31.38 -16.70
CA PHE A 3 8.65 -30.39 -16.21
C PHE A 3 7.26 -31.02 -16.26
N ASP A 4 6.63 -31.27 -15.11
CA ASP A 4 5.25 -31.76 -15.05
C ASP A 4 4.31 -30.64 -15.51
N VAL A 5 4.12 -30.58 -16.83
CA VAL A 5 3.26 -29.60 -17.52
C VAL A 5 1.83 -29.64 -16.98
N VAL A 6 1.40 -30.78 -16.43
CA VAL A 6 0.08 -31.00 -15.83
C VAL A 6 -0.08 -30.22 -14.51
N ALA A 7 0.95 -30.18 -13.66
CA ALA A 7 0.93 -29.41 -12.40
C ALA A 7 1.03 -27.91 -12.64
N ALA A 8 1.76 -27.50 -13.69
CA ALA A 8 1.80 -26.12 -14.15
C ALA A 8 0.43 -25.66 -14.68
N GLY A 9 -0.31 -26.54 -15.36
CA GLY A 9 -1.64 -26.27 -15.88
C GLY A 9 -2.62 -25.81 -14.80
N HIS A 10 -2.68 -26.51 -13.65
CA HIS A 10 -3.59 -26.13 -12.57
C HIS A 10 -3.25 -24.77 -11.94
N LYS A 11 -1.94 -24.48 -11.76
CA LYS A 11 -1.46 -23.19 -11.25
C LYS A 11 -1.69 -22.04 -12.23
N LEU A 12 -1.48 -22.28 -13.53
CA LEU A 12 -1.78 -21.33 -14.61
C LEU A 12 -3.28 -21.07 -14.72
N MET A 13 -4.12 -22.09 -14.55
CA MET A 13 -5.57 -21.93 -14.51
C MET A 13 -5.99 -21.09 -13.30
N MET A 14 -5.45 -21.35 -12.10
CA MET A 14 -5.75 -20.53 -10.92
C MET A 14 -5.35 -19.05 -11.10
N LEU A 15 -4.18 -18.80 -11.70
CA LEU A 15 -3.70 -17.45 -11.99
C LEU A 15 -4.56 -16.76 -13.07
N GLY A 16 -4.97 -17.51 -14.11
CA GLY A 16 -5.89 -17.05 -15.14
C GLY A 16 -7.29 -16.70 -14.60
N TRP A 17 -7.83 -17.52 -13.70
CA TRP A 17 -9.08 -17.23 -12.99
C TRP A 17 -8.96 -15.99 -12.09
N GLY A 18 -7.80 -15.77 -11.46
CA GLY A 18 -7.52 -14.57 -10.67
C GLY A 18 -7.49 -13.28 -11.52
N VAL A 19 -6.84 -13.33 -12.68
CA VAL A 19 -6.80 -12.20 -13.63
C VAL A 19 -8.18 -11.93 -14.22
N LEU A 20 -8.92 -12.99 -14.59
CA LEU A 20 -10.29 -12.87 -15.08
C LEU A 20 -11.20 -12.23 -14.02
N ALA A 21 -11.12 -12.68 -12.77
CA ALA A 21 -11.86 -12.10 -11.66
C ALA A 21 -11.51 -10.63 -11.44
N PHE A 22 -10.23 -10.26 -11.49
CA PHE A 22 -9.77 -8.87 -11.42
C PHE A 22 -10.37 -8.02 -12.54
N VAL A 23 -10.29 -8.47 -13.79
CA VAL A 23 -10.81 -7.75 -14.96
C VAL A 23 -12.33 -7.63 -14.92
N VAL A 24 -13.04 -8.66 -14.48
CA VAL A 24 -14.51 -8.63 -14.37
C VAL A 24 -14.95 -7.70 -13.24
N VAL A 25 -14.26 -7.71 -12.09
CA VAL A 25 -14.60 -6.85 -10.96
C VAL A 25 -14.25 -5.39 -11.26
N VAL A 26 -13.04 -5.11 -11.76
CA VAL A 26 -12.59 -3.75 -12.06
C VAL A 26 -13.28 -3.22 -13.32
N GLY A 27 -13.35 -4.01 -14.38
CA GLY A 27 -14.05 -3.63 -15.63
C GLY A 27 -15.55 -3.51 -15.44
N GLY A 28 -16.17 -4.41 -14.67
CA GLY A 28 -17.57 -4.32 -14.27
C GLY A 28 -17.85 -3.09 -13.43
N LEU A 29 -16.96 -2.76 -12.48
CA LEU A 29 -17.04 -1.53 -11.70
C LEU A 29 -16.91 -0.30 -12.60
N LEU A 30 -15.91 -0.23 -13.47
CA LEU A 30 -15.68 0.91 -14.37
C LEU A 30 -16.85 1.12 -15.34
N LEU A 31 -17.39 0.04 -15.91
CA LEU A 31 -18.60 0.10 -16.73
C LEU A 31 -19.81 0.57 -15.92
N LEU A 32 -19.92 0.17 -14.65
CA LEU A 32 -20.99 0.64 -13.75
C LEU A 32 -20.80 2.11 -13.38
N LEU A 33 -19.56 2.59 -13.24
CA LEU A 33 -19.27 4.01 -13.02
C LEU A 33 -19.57 4.88 -14.24
N ASP A 34 -19.34 4.36 -15.44
CA ASP A 34 -19.65 5.03 -16.70
C ASP A 34 -21.17 4.98 -17.01
N THR A 35 -21.85 3.91 -16.58
CA THR A 35 -23.31 3.72 -16.72
C THR A 35 -24.14 4.19 -15.52
N VAL A 36 -23.58 4.88 -14.52
CA VAL A 36 -24.31 5.64 -13.47
C VAL A 36 -24.41 7.12 -13.88
N PRO A 37 -24.92 7.38 -15.09
CA PRO A 37 -24.49 8.46 -15.96
C PRO A 37 -25.16 9.76 -15.53
N ASN A 38 -24.44 10.88 -15.60
CA ASN A 38 -24.73 12.18 -16.24
C ASN A 38 -26.14 12.84 -16.14
N TRP A 39 -27.14 12.21 -15.56
CA TRP A 39 -28.50 12.70 -15.38
C TRP A 39 -28.70 13.35 -14.00
N PHE A 40 -27.86 12.99 -13.03
CA PHE A 40 -27.82 13.61 -11.70
C PHE A 40 -27.00 14.91 -11.65
N ALA A 41 -25.88 15.00 -12.37
CA ALA A 41 -25.14 16.25 -12.55
C ALA A 41 -26.05 17.35 -13.11
N ARG A 42 -26.82 17.02 -14.16
CA ARG A 42 -27.83 17.91 -14.78
C ARG A 42 -28.98 18.35 -13.86
N ARG A 43 -29.25 17.64 -12.75
CA ARG A 43 -30.29 18.02 -11.76
C ARG A 43 -29.75 18.94 -10.67
N ALA A 44 -28.49 18.78 -10.28
CA ALA A 44 -27.82 19.69 -9.36
C ALA A 44 -27.68 21.08 -10.01
N ASP A 45 -27.23 21.11 -11.27
CA ASP A 45 -27.03 22.35 -12.03
C ASP A 45 -28.34 23.12 -12.26
N ARG A 46 -29.44 22.43 -12.57
CA ARG A 46 -30.76 23.07 -12.74
C ARG A 46 -31.31 23.70 -11.45
N ARG A 47 -30.95 23.18 -10.28
CA ARG A 47 -31.38 23.73 -8.98
C ARG A 47 -30.51 24.88 -8.51
N LEU A 48 -29.21 24.84 -8.82
CA LEU A 48 -28.30 25.97 -8.61
C LEU A 48 -28.65 27.13 -9.54
N ALA A 49 -29.03 26.86 -10.79
CA ALA A 49 -29.54 27.85 -11.73
C ALA A 49 -30.91 28.44 -11.32
N ALA A 50 -31.80 27.64 -10.72
CA ALA A 50 -33.08 28.13 -10.19
C ALA A 50 -32.91 28.93 -8.88
N ALA A 51 -31.93 28.56 -8.05
CA ALA A 51 -31.60 29.28 -6.82
C ALA A 51 -30.92 30.62 -7.10
N SER A 52 -30.01 30.68 -8.09
CA SER A 52 -29.40 31.95 -8.51
C SER A 52 -30.42 32.90 -9.16
N ALA A 53 -31.40 32.36 -9.89
CA ALA A 53 -32.51 33.13 -10.46
C ALA A 53 -33.47 33.73 -9.40
N THR A 54 -33.43 33.26 -8.15
CA THR A 54 -34.33 33.73 -7.06
C THR A 54 -33.67 34.83 -6.19
N THR A 55 -32.52 35.37 -6.60
CA THR A 55 -31.87 36.48 -5.87
C THR A 55 -32.48 37.84 -6.25
N ALA A 56 -33.76 38.03 -5.96
CA ALA A 56 -34.36 39.37 -5.83
C ALA A 56 -34.39 39.74 -4.33
N PRO A 57 -34.03 40.97 -3.93
CA PRO A 57 -33.85 41.28 -2.53
C PRO A 57 -35.19 41.65 -1.88
N ALA A 58 -35.67 40.84 -0.93
CA ALA A 58 -36.64 41.32 0.06
C ALA A 58 -36.72 40.42 1.31
N THR A 59 -36.29 41.03 2.42
CA THR A 59 -36.76 40.86 3.81
C THR A 59 -36.63 39.51 4.54
N ALA A 60 -35.94 39.59 5.67
CA ALA A 60 -35.81 38.58 6.71
C ALA A 60 -37.16 38.13 7.30
N SER A 61 -37.40 36.82 7.35
CA SER A 61 -37.89 36.07 8.52
C SER A 61 -38.20 34.62 8.09
N ALA A 62 -38.09 33.69 9.04
CA ALA A 62 -38.26 32.24 8.93
C ALA A 62 -37.07 31.46 8.33
N ILE A 63 -36.13 31.10 9.21
CA ILE A 63 -35.29 29.91 9.00
C ILE A 63 -36.22 28.70 9.13
N PRO A 64 -36.47 27.90 8.09
CA PRO A 64 -37.35 26.75 8.22
C PRO A 64 -36.65 25.64 9.01
N ALA A 65 -37.22 25.29 10.17
CA ALA A 65 -36.82 24.18 11.04
C ALA A 65 -37.01 22.77 10.41
N ALA A 66 -37.03 22.66 9.08
CA ALA A 66 -37.22 21.42 8.32
C ALA A 66 -35.88 20.77 7.86
N SER A 67 -34.73 21.36 8.20
CA SER A 67 -33.41 20.90 7.75
C SER A 67 -32.80 19.77 8.60
N ALA A 68 -33.31 19.52 9.82
CA ALA A 68 -32.77 18.49 10.72
C ALA A 68 -33.13 17.05 10.30
N GLY A 69 -34.35 16.82 9.79
CA GLY A 69 -34.81 15.48 9.37
C GLY A 69 -34.23 15.00 8.04
N ARG A 70 -33.75 15.93 7.19
CA ARG A 70 -33.28 15.61 5.83
C ARG A 70 -31.82 15.16 5.80
N ARG A 71 -31.00 15.56 6.78
CA ARG A 71 -29.59 15.14 6.91
C ARG A 71 -29.39 13.64 7.18
N ARG A 72 -30.36 12.95 7.77
CA ARG A 72 -30.26 11.49 8.03
C ARG A 72 -30.52 10.63 6.80
N ARG A 73 -31.37 11.07 5.86
CA ARG A 73 -31.74 10.26 4.67
C ARG A 73 -30.68 10.32 3.56
N PHE A 74 -29.92 11.42 3.49
CA PHE A 74 -28.78 11.57 2.57
C PHE A 74 -27.59 10.64 2.91
N ARG A 75 -27.41 10.27 4.19
CA ARG A 75 -26.30 9.38 4.61
C ARG A 75 -26.39 7.94 4.09
N ARG A 76 -27.59 7.41 3.82
CA ARG A 76 -27.73 6.01 3.36
C ARG A 76 -27.36 5.84 1.89
N GLY A 77 -27.73 6.79 1.03
CA GLY A 77 -27.35 6.76 -0.39
C GLY A 77 -25.85 6.90 -0.56
N GLU A 78 -25.25 7.90 0.09
CA GLU A 78 -23.80 8.16 0.08
C GLU A 78 -22.99 6.98 0.65
N ALA A 79 -23.47 6.30 1.71
CA ALA A 79 -22.80 5.13 2.26
C ALA A 79 -22.80 3.93 1.30
N VAL A 80 -23.90 3.68 0.57
CA VAL A 80 -23.96 2.60 -0.43
C VAL A 80 -23.01 2.88 -1.59
N PHE A 81 -22.91 4.12 -2.05
CA PHE A 81 -21.94 4.52 -3.07
C PHE A 81 -20.50 4.40 -2.56
N ALA A 82 -20.19 4.87 -1.35
CA ALA A 82 -18.86 4.74 -0.76
C ALA A 82 -18.45 3.26 -0.61
N VAL A 83 -19.36 2.40 -0.15
CA VAL A 83 -19.10 0.95 -0.05
C VAL A 83 -18.86 0.35 -1.43
N PHE A 84 -19.65 0.70 -2.45
CA PHE A 84 -19.49 0.15 -3.81
C PHE A 84 -18.12 0.46 -4.41
N PHE A 85 -17.59 1.67 -4.23
CA PHE A 85 -16.25 2.05 -4.68
C PHE A 85 -15.12 1.48 -3.80
N LEU A 86 -15.36 1.31 -2.51
CA LEU A 86 -14.38 0.76 -1.57
C LEU A 86 -14.25 -0.77 -1.69
N LEU A 87 -15.36 -1.44 -2.06
CA LEU A 87 -15.46 -2.90 -2.08
C LEU A 87 -14.38 -3.58 -2.96
N PRO A 88 -14.08 -3.14 -4.20
CA PRO A 88 -12.99 -3.73 -4.98
C PRO A 88 -11.62 -3.60 -4.31
N ALA A 89 -11.30 -2.45 -3.74
CA ALA A 89 -10.03 -2.23 -3.06
C ALA A 89 -9.90 -3.12 -1.82
N VAL A 90 -10.96 -3.20 -1.01
CA VAL A 90 -11.00 -4.07 0.18
C VAL A 90 -10.93 -5.53 -0.21
N LEU A 91 -11.64 -5.95 -1.27
CA LEU A 91 -11.61 -7.32 -1.76
C LEU A 91 -10.20 -7.71 -2.22
N LEU A 92 -9.51 -6.82 -2.95
CA LEU A 92 -8.13 -7.03 -3.39
C LEU A 92 -7.16 -7.10 -2.22
N LEU A 93 -7.30 -6.23 -1.22
CA LEU A 93 -6.50 -6.31 0.01
C LEU A 93 -6.77 -7.60 0.78
N PHE A 94 -8.04 -8.02 0.85
CA PHE A 94 -8.41 -9.23 1.57
C PHE A 94 -7.81 -10.48 0.90
N ILE A 95 -7.94 -10.60 -0.42
CA ILE A 95 -7.43 -11.74 -1.18
C ILE A 95 -5.90 -11.69 -1.32
N GLY A 96 -5.32 -10.50 -1.53
CA GLY A 96 -3.90 -10.33 -1.82
C GLY A 96 -3.00 -10.25 -0.59
N LEU A 97 -3.54 -9.84 0.57
CA LEU A 97 -2.78 -9.66 1.80
C LEU A 97 -3.32 -10.51 2.94
N VAL A 98 -4.62 -10.38 3.26
CA VAL A 98 -5.20 -10.99 4.48
C VAL A 98 -5.24 -12.51 4.37
N VAL A 99 -5.76 -13.05 3.27
CA VAL A 99 -5.85 -14.51 3.06
C VAL A 99 -4.46 -15.18 3.08
N PRO A 100 -3.44 -14.69 2.32
CA PRO A 100 -2.09 -15.22 2.41
C PRO A 100 -1.47 -15.10 3.81
N THR A 101 -1.76 -14.02 4.53
CA THR A 101 -1.26 -13.81 5.91
C THR A 101 -1.85 -14.85 6.86
N ILE A 102 -3.17 -15.03 6.85
CA ILE A 102 -3.84 -16.05 7.67
C ILE A 102 -3.32 -17.44 7.29
N ARG A 103 -3.18 -17.73 5.99
CA ARG A 103 -2.62 -19.00 5.52
C ARG A 103 -1.21 -19.21 6.06
N THR A 104 -0.35 -18.19 6.04
CA THR A 104 1.02 -18.27 6.56
C THR A 104 1.04 -18.53 8.07
N ILE A 105 0.13 -17.91 8.83
CA ILE A 105 -0.02 -18.14 10.27
C ILE A 105 -0.50 -19.57 10.57
N VAL A 106 -1.43 -20.10 9.77
CA VAL A 106 -1.87 -21.50 9.93
C VAL A 106 -0.72 -22.46 9.59
N LEU A 107 0.01 -22.20 8.50
CA LEU A 107 1.13 -23.03 8.07
C LEU A 107 2.31 -22.99 9.06
N SER A 108 2.53 -21.88 9.76
CA SER A 108 3.60 -21.81 10.78
C SER A 108 3.32 -22.68 12.01
N LEU A 109 2.06 -23.11 12.21
CA LEU A 109 1.64 -24.07 13.23
C LEU A 109 1.65 -25.53 12.74
N MET A 110 2.02 -25.75 11.48
CA MET A 110 2.14 -27.08 10.87
C MET A 110 3.61 -27.50 10.74
N ASP A 111 3.86 -28.78 10.48
CA ASP A 111 5.21 -29.27 10.23
C ASP A 111 5.81 -28.68 8.94
N GLY A 112 7.11 -28.90 8.71
CA GLY A 112 7.83 -28.34 7.56
C GLY A 112 7.30 -28.75 6.19
N GLN A 113 6.47 -29.80 6.12
CA GLN A 113 5.77 -30.25 4.90
C GLN A 113 4.31 -29.78 4.83
N SER A 114 3.81 -29.11 5.88
CA SER A 114 2.43 -28.64 6.00
C SER A 114 1.39 -29.78 5.92
N GLU A 115 1.75 -30.96 6.43
CA GLU A 115 0.90 -32.14 6.46
C GLU A 115 0.32 -32.41 7.86
N ARG A 116 1.06 -32.06 8.91
CA ARG A 116 0.68 -32.33 10.30
C ARG A 116 0.64 -31.06 11.13
N TRP A 117 -0.29 -30.99 12.07
CA TRP A 117 -0.37 -29.91 13.04
C TRP A 117 0.64 -30.14 14.16
N VAL A 118 1.56 -29.19 14.38
CA VAL A 118 2.60 -29.24 15.44
C VAL A 118 2.42 -28.13 16.47
N GLY A 119 1.43 -27.25 16.30
CA GLY A 119 1.16 -26.16 17.24
C GLY A 119 2.34 -25.19 17.34
N PHE A 120 2.85 -24.98 18.55
CA PHE A 120 3.92 -23.98 18.80
C PHE A 120 5.34 -24.55 18.75
N ASP A 121 5.52 -25.83 18.45
CA ASP A 121 6.83 -26.48 18.49
C ASP A 121 7.86 -25.81 17.57
N ASN A 122 7.44 -25.33 16.40
CA ASN A 122 8.29 -24.55 15.49
C ASN A 122 8.83 -23.27 16.13
N TYR A 123 8.02 -22.60 16.95
CA TYR A 123 8.44 -21.38 17.64
C TYR A 123 9.40 -21.69 18.77
N VAL A 124 9.14 -22.73 19.57
CA VAL A 124 10.06 -23.19 20.61
C VAL A 124 11.42 -23.58 20.01
N TRP A 125 11.40 -24.29 18.88
CA TRP A 125 12.60 -24.63 18.13
C TRP A 125 13.34 -23.39 17.63
N MET A 126 12.65 -22.40 17.07
CA MET A 126 13.26 -21.14 16.62
C MET A 126 13.91 -20.36 17.78
N PHE A 127 13.22 -20.25 18.92
CA PHE A 127 13.71 -19.48 20.07
C PHE A 127 14.74 -20.22 20.94
N SER A 128 14.96 -21.51 20.70
CA SER A 128 15.99 -22.30 21.40
C SER A 128 17.34 -22.29 20.67
N GLN A 129 17.43 -21.73 19.46
CA GLN A 129 18.66 -21.66 18.69
C GLN A 129 19.34 -20.30 18.80
N ASP A 130 20.60 -20.31 19.23
CA ASP A 130 21.41 -19.09 19.37
C ASP A 130 21.57 -18.33 18.04
N GLU A 131 21.69 -19.04 16.92
CA GLU A 131 21.79 -18.44 15.59
C GLU A 131 20.51 -17.67 15.22
N SER A 132 19.35 -18.27 15.46
CA SER A 132 18.04 -17.65 15.21
C SER A 132 17.84 -16.40 16.07
N LEU A 133 18.23 -16.45 17.35
CA LEU A 133 18.18 -15.30 18.27
C LEU A 133 19.14 -14.19 17.85
N LEU A 134 20.33 -14.54 17.34
CA LEU A 134 21.30 -13.57 16.83
C LEU A 134 20.73 -12.82 15.61
N VAL A 135 20.17 -13.56 14.65
CA VAL A 135 19.54 -12.98 13.45
C VAL A 135 18.36 -12.09 13.84
N LEU A 136 17.50 -12.55 14.76
CA LEU A 136 16.35 -11.81 15.25
C LEU A 136 16.77 -10.51 15.95
N ARG A 137 17.74 -10.57 16.86
CA ARG A 137 18.28 -9.40 17.57
C ARG A 137 18.89 -8.40 16.58
N ASN A 138 19.71 -8.86 15.65
CA ASN A 138 20.31 -7.99 14.64
C ASN A 138 19.21 -7.32 13.81
N THR A 139 18.22 -8.07 13.34
CA THR A 139 17.10 -7.54 12.56
C THR A 139 16.31 -6.49 13.34
N LEU A 140 16.01 -6.76 14.63
CA LEU A 140 15.34 -5.81 15.53
C LEU A 140 16.15 -4.52 15.70
N ILE A 141 17.46 -4.64 15.93
CA ILE A 141 18.37 -3.49 16.03
C ILE A 141 18.31 -2.66 14.74
N TRP A 142 18.38 -3.30 13.57
CA TRP A 142 18.31 -2.61 12.27
C TRP A 142 16.96 -1.93 12.03
N VAL A 143 15.84 -2.62 12.31
CA VAL A 143 14.48 -2.10 12.11
C VAL A 143 14.20 -0.89 13.02
N ILE A 144 14.83 -0.80 14.18
CA ILE A 144 14.66 0.34 15.09
C ILE A 144 15.66 1.45 14.77
N LEU A 145 16.96 1.13 14.73
CA LEU A 145 18.02 2.13 14.62
C LEU A 145 18.02 2.82 13.27
N VAL A 146 17.86 2.08 12.16
CA VAL A 146 18.01 2.68 10.83
C VAL A 146 16.91 3.68 10.51
N PRO A 147 15.61 3.36 10.67
CA PRO A 147 14.56 4.35 10.46
C PRO A 147 14.69 5.54 11.40
N LEU A 148 15.03 5.30 12.68
CA LEU A 148 15.19 6.38 13.65
C LEU A 148 16.32 7.33 13.24
N LEU A 149 17.49 6.81 12.88
CA LEU A 149 18.61 7.62 12.43
C LEU A 149 18.32 8.31 11.09
N ALA A 150 17.79 7.58 10.11
CA ALA A 150 17.49 8.12 8.79
C ALA A 150 16.43 9.22 8.85
N THR A 151 15.35 9.02 9.62
CA THR A 151 14.31 10.03 9.82
C THR A 151 14.83 11.21 10.63
N SER A 152 15.63 10.98 11.68
CA SER A 152 16.21 12.09 12.46
C SER A 152 17.14 12.96 11.61
N VAL A 153 18.07 12.35 10.88
CA VAL A 153 18.99 13.07 9.98
C VAL A 153 18.21 13.77 8.86
N GLY A 154 17.26 13.09 8.23
CA GLY A 154 16.42 13.68 7.18
C GLY A 154 15.58 14.85 7.68
N LEU A 155 15.02 14.76 8.89
CA LEU A 155 14.24 15.84 9.50
C LEU A 155 15.12 17.03 9.87
N ILE A 156 16.27 16.80 10.51
CA ILE A 156 17.25 17.86 10.84
C ILE A 156 17.67 18.59 9.57
N TYR A 157 18.02 17.84 8.52
CA TYR A 157 18.40 18.41 7.22
C TYR A 157 17.24 19.21 6.59
N ALA A 158 16.02 18.67 6.59
CA ALA A 158 14.86 19.33 6.03
C ALA A 158 14.54 20.66 6.74
N VAL A 159 14.67 20.71 8.07
CA VAL A 159 14.47 21.93 8.86
C VAL A 159 15.57 22.95 8.62
N LEU A 160 16.84 22.53 8.51
CA LEU A 160 17.97 23.44 8.22
C LEU A 160 17.88 24.09 6.84
N VAL A 161 17.34 23.37 5.88
CA VAL A 161 17.20 23.81 4.48
C VAL A 161 15.92 24.62 4.25
N ASP A 162 14.97 24.57 5.19
CA ASP A 162 13.71 25.30 5.10
C ASP A 162 13.97 26.81 4.90
N ARG A 163 13.38 27.41 3.86
CA ARG A 163 13.58 28.82 3.44
C ARG A 163 14.94 29.17 2.83
N ALA A 164 15.81 28.21 2.53
CA ALA A 164 17.01 28.48 1.76
C ALA A 164 16.67 28.82 0.29
N ARG A 165 17.46 29.68 -0.35
CA ARG A 165 17.29 30.01 -1.79
C ARG A 165 17.32 28.79 -2.71
N PHE A 166 17.98 27.70 -2.28
CA PHE A 166 18.12 26.44 -3.00
C PHE A 166 17.37 25.27 -2.35
N GLU A 167 16.32 25.55 -1.57
CA GLU A 167 15.52 24.55 -0.85
C GLU A 167 15.09 23.37 -1.74
N SER A 168 14.58 23.67 -2.94
CA SER A 168 14.11 22.64 -3.89
C SER A 168 15.23 21.68 -4.32
N LEU A 169 16.43 22.21 -4.61
CA LEU A 169 17.58 21.39 -5.00
C LEU A 169 18.07 20.54 -3.83
N ALA A 170 18.16 21.14 -2.64
CA ALA A 170 18.61 20.46 -1.44
C ALA A 170 17.65 19.32 -1.03
N LYS A 171 16.33 19.53 -1.16
CA LYS A 171 15.32 18.46 -0.99
C LYS A 171 15.43 17.39 -2.08
N ALA A 172 15.64 17.78 -3.34
CA ALA A 172 15.82 16.82 -4.43
C ALA A 172 17.04 15.90 -4.21
N LEU A 173 18.17 16.43 -3.73
CA LEU A 173 19.38 15.64 -3.48
C LEU A 173 19.19 14.60 -2.37
N ILE A 174 18.49 14.93 -1.28
CA ILE A 174 18.26 13.97 -0.19
C ILE A 174 17.24 12.88 -0.59
N PHE A 175 16.32 13.18 -1.51
CA PHE A 175 15.38 12.19 -2.06
C PHE A 175 15.90 11.44 -3.27
N MET A 176 16.96 11.91 -3.94
CA MET A 176 17.54 11.27 -5.13
C MET A 176 17.80 9.76 -4.94
N PRO A 177 18.32 9.27 -3.79
CA PRO A 177 18.56 7.85 -3.59
C PRO A 177 17.30 6.98 -3.64
N THR A 178 16.10 7.54 -3.42
CA THR A 178 14.87 6.74 -3.53
C THR A 178 14.53 6.37 -4.98
N ALA A 179 15.20 7.00 -5.96
CA ALA A 179 15.02 6.72 -7.38
C ALA A 179 15.81 5.49 -7.84
N ILE A 180 16.85 5.06 -7.10
CA ILE A 180 17.63 3.86 -7.44
C ILE A 180 16.99 2.60 -6.87
N SER A 181 17.13 1.47 -7.56
CA SER A 181 16.61 0.19 -7.08
C SER A 181 17.45 -0.34 -5.90
N PHE A 182 16.82 -1.08 -4.99
CA PHE A 182 17.54 -1.73 -3.89
C PHE A 182 18.62 -2.70 -4.38
N VAL A 183 18.39 -3.37 -5.51
CA VAL A 183 19.40 -4.24 -6.15
C VAL A 183 20.60 -3.43 -6.61
N GLY A 184 20.38 -2.30 -7.28
CA GLY A 184 21.45 -1.40 -7.71
C GLY A 184 22.24 -0.83 -6.53
N ALA A 185 21.53 -0.34 -5.51
CA ALA A 185 22.14 0.13 -4.27
C ALA A 185 23.02 -0.95 -3.62
N GLY A 186 22.53 -2.20 -3.55
CA GLY A 186 23.29 -3.32 -3.01
C GLY A 186 24.58 -3.62 -3.80
N ILE A 187 24.53 -3.55 -5.13
CA ILE A 187 25.72 -3.74 -5.99
C ILE A 187 26.73 -2.61 -5.79
N ILE A 188 26.27 -1.36 -5.75
CA ILE A 188 27.14 -0.19 -5.52
C ILE A 188 27.88 -0.37 -4.19
N TRP A 189 27.16 -0.62 -3.10
CA TRP A 189 27.77 -0.81 -1.79
C TRP A 189 28.67 -2.04 -1.70
N LYS A 190 28.33 -3.12 -2.41
CA LYS A 190 29.22 -4.29 -2.53
C LYS A 190 30.56 -3.92 -3.13
N PHE A 191 30.60 -3.11 -4.19
CA PHE A 191 31.86 -2.65 -4.77
C PHE A 191 32.59 -1.66 -3.88
N VAL A 192 31.86 -0.76 -3.21
CA VAL A 192 32.44 0.19 -2.25
C VAL A 192 33.15 -0.53 -1.11
N TYR A 193 32.63 -1.66 -0.63
CA TYR A 193 33.25 -2.44 0.44
C TYR A 193 34.00 -3.70 -0.05
N ALA A 194 34.26 -3.83 -1.34
CA ALA A 194 35.02 -4.96 -1.87
C ALA A 194 36.51 -4.73 -1.64
N TYR A 195 37.10 -5.47 -0.71
CA TYR A 195 38.54 -5.55 -0.57
C TYR A 195 39.16 -6.30 -1.76
N ARG A 196 40.16 -5.72 -2.40
CA ARG A 196 40.94 -6.37 -3.47
C ARG A 196 42.38 -6.58 -3.04
N SER A 197 42.99 -7.66 -3.54
CA SER A 197 44.42 -7.94 -3.33
C SER A 197 45.28 -6.83 -3.96
N ALA A 198 46.45 -6.57 -3.39
CA ALA A 198 47.36 -5.48 -3.79
C ALA A 198 47.78 -5.46 -5.28
N GLU A 199 47.57 -6.56 -6.00
CA GLU A 199 47.84 -6.70 -7.43
C GLU A 199 46.73 -6.10 -8.32
N GLN A 200 45.57 -5.76 -7.76
CA GLN A 200 44.43 -5.18 -8.48
C GLN A 200 44.16 -3.75 -8.04
N GLU A 201 43.77 -2.87 -8.97
CA GLU A 201 43.36 -1.51 -8.63
C GLU A 201 42.13 -1.52 -7.71
N GLN A 202 42.27 -0.85 -6.57
CA GLN A 202 41.22 -0.72 -5.57
C GLN A 202 40.23 0.36 -6.00
N ILE A 203 38.96 -0.04 -6.13
CA ILE A 203 37.86 0.84 -6.58
C ILE A 203 37.05 1.36 -5.38
N GLY A 204 37.02 0.58 -4.28
CA GLY A 204 36.23 0.87 -3.07
C GLY A 204 37.05 1.47 -1.92
N LEU A 205 36.42 1.57 -0.75
CA LEU A 205 36.97 2.17 0.47
C LEU A 205 37.88 1.25 1.30
N LEU A 206 37.77 -0.08 1.12
CA LEU A 206 38.55 -1.11 1.85
C LEU A 206 39.66 -1.65 0.98
#